data_AF-A0A7K4AMZ7-F1
#
_entry.id   AF-A0A7K4AMZ7-F1
#
_cell.length_a   1.000
_cell.length_b   1.000
_cell.length_c   1.000
_cell.angle_alpha   90.00
_cell.angle_beta   90.00
_cell.angle_gamma   90.00
#
_symmetry.space_group_name_H-M   'P 1'
#
loop_
_entity.id
_entity.type
_entity.pdbx_description
1 polymer ?
#
loop_
_entity_poly.entity_id
_entity_poly.type
_entity_poly.pdbx_seq_one_letter_code
_entity_poly.pdbx_strand_id
1 'polypeptide(L)' 'MNKRNIAIGVTVLLFLGVVLGAMLMTPWPAGAMSWTDSYEFGLTVFNDYGIATLIVGVILFVSLLGGVYIAQEENE' A
#
# COMPACT_ATOMS: atom_id res chain seq x y z
N MET A 1 28.55 25.85 9.31
CA MET A 1 27.66 24.66 9.32
C MET A 1 28.19 23.63 10.32
N ASN A 2 27.33 23.07 11.15
CA ASN A 2 27.74 22.14 12.20
C ASN A 2 28.15 20.78 11.58
N LYS A 3 29.30 20.21 11.96
CA LYS A 3 29.87 18.98 11.35
C LYS A 3 28.87 17.81 11.35
N ARG A 4 28.02 17.74 12.40
CA ARG A 4 26.93 16.77 12.52
C ARG A 4 25.88 16.88 11.41
N ASN A 5 25.48 18.11 11.05
CA ASN A 5 24.45 18.33 10.03
C ASN A 5 24.98 18.01 8.63
N ILE A 6 26.29 18.19 8.41
CA ILE A 6 26.97 17.79 7.17
C ILE A 6 26.97 16.27 7.05
N ALA A 7 27.34 15.55 8.12
CA ALA A 7 27.35 14.09 8.13
C ALA A 7 25.95 13.50 7.83
N ILE A 8 24.91 14.02 8.49
CA ILE A 8 23.52 13.60 8.24
C ILE A 8 23.11 13.87 6.79
N GLY A 9 23.42 15.06 6.26
CA GLY A 9 23.10 15.41 4.87
C GLY A 9 23.76 14.48 3.85
N VAL A 10 25.04 14.14 4.08
CA VAL A 10 25.78 13.20 3.21
C VAL A 10 25.20 11.78 3.29
N THR A 11 24.87 11.30 4.49
CA THR A 11 24.27 9.96 4.66
C THR A 11 22.92 9.85 3.97
N VAL A 12 22.06 10.87 4.08
CA VAL A 12 20.75 10.89 3.40
C VAL A 12 20.94 10.90 1.88
N LEU A 13 21.87 11.70 1.36
CA LEU A 13 22.18 11.73 -0.07
C LEU A 13 22.66 10.37 -0.60
N LEU A 14 23.54 9.70 0.15
CA LEU A 14 24.02 8.37 -0.20
C LEU A 14 22.90 7.33 -0.15
N PHE A 15 22.07 7.35 0.89
CA PHE A 15 20.92 6.45 1.01
C PHE A 15 19.93 6.64 -0.16
N LEU A 16 19.60 7.89 -0.48
CA LEU A 16 18.71 8.21 -1.59
C LEU A 16 19.31 7.76 -2.93
N GLY A 17 20.62 7.94 -3.12
CA GLY A 17 21.34 7.46 -4.30
C GLY A 17 21.29 5.93 -4.45
N VAL A 18 21.40 5.19 -3.35
CA VAL A 18 21.28 3.71 -3.36
C VAL A 18 19.85 3.29 -3.69
N VAL A 19 18.84 3.91 -3.08
CA VAL A 19 17.42 3.58 -3.33
C VAL A 19 17.05 3.86 -4.78
N LEU A 20 17.37 5.06 -5.28
CA LEU A 20 17.09 5.43 -6.67
C LEU A 20 17.91 4.57 -7.64
N GLY A 21 19.18 4.30 -7.33
CA GLY A 21 20.01 3.39 -8.11
C GLY A 21 19.40 2.00 -8.23
N ALA A 22 18.92 1.44 -7.12
CA ALA A 22 18.23 0.16 -7.10
C ALA A 22 16.93 0.19 -7.93
N MET A 23 16.11 1.24 -7.78
CA MET A 23 14.88 1.38 -8.55
C MET A 23 15.12 1.52 -10.06
N LEU A 24 16.18 2.21 -10.47
CA LEU A 24 16.50 2.46 -11.89
C LEU A 24 17.24 1.28 -12.55
N MET A 25 18.04 0.53 -11.79
CA MET A 25 18.80 -0.63 -12.29
C MET A 25 17.97 -1.91 -12.32
N THR A 26 16.87 -1.98 -11.57
CA THR A 26 15.99 -3.14 -11.60
C THR A 26 15.02 -2.95 -12.77
N PRO A 27 15.15 -3.71 -13.88
CA PRO A 27 14.16 -3.64 -14.94
C PRO A 27 12.84 -4.08 -14.35
N TRP A 28 11.89 -3.16 -14.18
CA TRP A 28 10.52 -3.49 -13.83
C TRP A 28 9.92 -4.14 -15.07
N PRO A 29 9.66 -5.46 -15.09
CA PRO A 29 8.97 -6.07 -16.20
C PRO A 29 7.51 -5.63 -16.07
N ALA A 30 7.22 -4.42 -16.51
CA ALA A 30 5.87 -4.02 -16.83
C ALA A 30 5.49 -4.91 -18.01
N GLY A 31 4.91 -6.07 -17.71
CA GLY A 31 4.27 -6.90 -18.72
C GLY A 31 3.28 -6.04 -19.50
N ALA A 32 2.85 -6.53 -20.67
CA ALA A 32 1.81 -5.85 -21.42
C ALA A 32 0.62 -5.54 -20.49
N MET A 33 0.08 -4.33 -20.56
CA MET A 33 -1.13 -3.95 -19.84
C MET A 33 -2.24 -4.89 -20.32
N SER A 34 -2.49 -5.93 -19.52
CA SER A 34 -3.49 -6.93 -19.83
C SER A 34 -4.86 -6.34 -19.51
N TRP A 35 -5.77 -6.41 -20.47
CA TRP A 35 -7.17 -6.10 -20.23
C TRP A 35 -7.75 -7.25 -19.41
N THR A 36 -7.80 -7.08 -18.09
CA THR A 36 -8.49 -8.02 -17.20
C THR A 36 -9.99 -7.78 -17.27
N ASP A 37 -10.74 -8.82 -17.58
CA ASP A 37 -12.20 -8.80 -17.47
C ASP A 37 -12.64 -9.07 -16.01
N SER A 38 -13.85 -8.62 -15.68
CA SER A 38 -14.46 -8.80 -14.36
C SER A 38 -14.56 -10.27 -13.95
N TYR A 39 -14.71 -11.17 -14.92
CA TYR A 39 -14.72 -12.61 -14.66
C TYR A 39 -13.36 -13.13 -14.15
N GLU A 40 -12.28 -12.80 -14.85
CA GLU A 40 -10.92 -13.21 -14.46
C GLU A 40 -10.48 -12.56 -13.15
N PHE A 41 -10.85 -11.29 -12.95
CA PHE A 41 -10.64 -10.60 -11.69
C PHE A 41 -11.35 -11.31 -10.54
N GLY A 42 -12.64 -11.65 -10.72
CA GLY A 42 -13.42 -12.35 -9.72
C GLY A 42 -12.81 -13.71 -9.35
N LEU A 43 -12.39 -14.50 -10.35
CA LEU A 43 -11.70 -15.76 -10.11
C LEU A 43 -10.44 -15.56 -9.28
N THR A 44 -9.60 -14.59 -9.63
CA THR A 44 -8.35 -14.31 -8.91
C THR A 44 -8.64 -13.89 -7.45
N VAL A 45 -9.57 -12.96 -7.25
CA VAL A 45 -9.91 -12.40 -5.92
C VAL A 45 -10.51 -13.44 -4.99
N PHE A 46 -11.34 -14.35 -5.50
CA PHE A 46 -12.05 -15.32 -4.67
C PHE A 46 -11.34 -16.67 -4.57
N ASN A 47 -10.63 -17.13 -5.61
CA ASN A 47 -9.92 -18.41 -5.57
C ASN A 47 -8.51 -18.26 -5.00
N ASP A 48 -7.74 -17.27 -5.45
CA ASP A 48 -6.34 -17.13 -5.04
C ASP A 48 -6.21 -16.28 -3.78
N TYR A 49 -7.03 -15.23 -3.66
CA TYR A 49 -6.99 -14.27 -2.56
C TYR A 49 -8.21 -14.30 -1.64
N GLY A 50 -9.02 -15.37 -1.68
CA GLY A 50 -10.29 -15.44 -0.96
C GLY A 50 -10.19 -15.13 0.54
N ILE A 51 -9.13 -15.61 1.22
CA ILE A 51 -8.89 -15.33 2.64
C ILE A 51 -8.63 -13.83 2.87
N ALA A 52 -7.81 -13.20 2.03
CA ALA A 52 -7.52 -11.77 2.13
C ALA A 52 -8.81 -10.95 1.90
N THR A 53 -9.62 -11.34 0.92
CA THR A 53 -10.93 -10.72 0.64
C THR A 53 -11.87 -10.81 1.84
N LEU A 54 -11.92 -11.95 2.54
CA LEU A 54 -12.71 -12.12 3.76
C LEU A 54 -12.22 -11.22 4.90
N ILE A 55 -10.90 -11.12 5.10
CA ILE A 55 -10.31 -10.24 6.13
C ILE A 55 -10.68 -8.78 5.86
N VAL A 56 -10.57 -8.33 4.61
CA VAL A 56 -10.99 -6.97 4.21
C VAL A 56 -12.48 -6.76 4.50
N GLY A 57 -13.33 -7.75 4.20
CA GLY A 57 -14.76 -7.70 4.53
C GLY A 57 -15.03 -7.51 6.01
N VAL A 58 -14.32 -8.24 6.87
CA VAL A 58 -14.43 -8.10 8.34
C VAL A 58 -13.97 -6.73 8.80
N ILE A 59 -12.85 -6.22 8.28
CA ILE A 59 -12.34 -4.89 8.62
C ILE A 59 -13.36 -3.81 8.25
N LEU A 60 -13.94 -3.88 7.05
CA LEU A 60 -14.98 -2.94 6.62
C LEU A 60 -16.22 -3.02 7.50
N PHE A 61 -16.63 -4.23 7.89
CA PHE A 61 -17.75 -4.42 8.79
C PHE A 61 -17.51 -3.78 10.17
N VAL A 62 -16.34 -4.02 10.77
CA VAL A 62 -15.96 -3.39 12.05
C VAL A 62 -15.88 -1.87 11.90
N SER A 63 -15.36 -1.37 10.77
CA SER A 63 -15.28 0.07 10.50
C SER A 63 -16.66 0.71 10.42
N LEU A 64 -17.65 0.02 9.84
CA LEU A 64 -19.04 0.47 9.82
C LEU A 64 -19.63 0.53 11.23
N LEU A 65 -19.44 -0.52 12.05
CA LEU A 65 -19.92 -0.53 13.43
C LEU A 65 -19.32 0.61 14.25
N GLY A 66 -18.01 0.83 14.16
CA GLY A 66 -17.33 1.93 14.83
C GLY A 66 -17.82 3.29 14.35
N GLY A 67 -17.97 3.48 13.03
CA GLY A 67 -18.47 4.73 12.46
C GLY A 67 -19.91 5.06 12.87
N VAL A 68 -20.79 4.06 12.90
CA VAL A 68 -22.18 4.23 13.35
C VAL A 68 -22.24 4.58 14.84
N TYR A 69 -21.42 3.92 15.67
CA TYR A 69 -21.37 4.21 17.10
C TYR A 69 -20.91 5.65 17.38
N ILE A 70 -19.83 6.09 16.74
CA ILE A 70 -19.33 7.47 16.86
C ILE A 70 -20.39 8.47 16.37
N ALA A 71 -21.05 8.19 15.26
CA ALA A 71 -22.10 9.06 14.72
C ALA A 71 -23.33 9.13 15.64
N GLN A 72 -23.60 8.10 16.46
CA GLN A 72 -24.68 8.13 17.44
C GLN A 72 -24.30 8.97 18.67
N GLU A 73 -23.05 8.90 19.14
CA GLU A 73 -22.55 9.72 20.26
C GLU A 73 -22.59 11.23 19.94
N GLU A 74 -22.36 11.66 18.70
CA GLU A 74 -22.46 13.09 18.34
C GLU A 74 -23.89 13.65 18.34
N ASN A 75 -24.91 12.78 18.34
CA ASN A 75 -26.32 13.17 18.34
C ASN A 75 -26.96 13.12 19.74
N GLU A 76 -26.22 12.68 20.77
CA GLU A 76 -26.56 12.83 22.20
C GLU A 76 -25.78 13.98 22.85
#